data_AF-A0A520DXF2-F1
#
_entry.id   AF-A0A520DXF2-F1
#
_cell.length_a   1.000
_cell.length_b   1.000
_cell.length_c   1.000
_cell.angle_alpha   90.00
_cell.angle_beta   90.00
_cell.angle_gamma   90.00
#
_symmetry.space_group_name_H-M   'P 1'
#
loop_
_entity.id
_entity.type
_entity.pdbx_description
1 polymer ?
#
loop_
_entity_poly.entity_id
_entity_poly.type
_entity_poly.pdbx_seq_one_letter_code
_entity_poly.pdbx_strand_id
1 'polypeptide(L)'
;MKKFFFFIMLFPVFLSAQTNNLSKADKIYGLSKFWQEVNYNFVYLNKVDRPKWDSTYKALLATIPDTKNDFEYYKELQKFCALLKDGHTNVFMPATKDFELMNTMFGDYRFFIENIEGKAVIVRVNLSKKDEIPLGSEIIEVNGKLTDKYIAEDVAPYISSSTDYVLNDLSRSKLLQGRDGEGTAYCCNRGKEAANLLIKSKMHPAASRWNCWLQ
;
A
#
# COMPACT_ATOMS: atom_id res chain seq x y z
N MET A 1 29.17 -16.43 31.22
CA MET A 1 29.10 -15.85 29.86
C MET A 1 27.88 -16.42 29.14
N LYS A 2 26.77 -15.69 29.08
CA LYS A 2 25.54 -16.15 28.42
C LYS A 2 25.74 -16.03 26.90
N LYS A 3 25.83 -17.16 26.21
CA LYS A 3 25.92 -17.20 24.74
C LYS A 3 24.56 -16.82 24.16
N PHE A 4 24.48 -15.65 23.54
CA PHE A 4 23.30 -15.22 22.79
C PHE A 4 23.33 -15.92 21.42
N PHE A 5 22.46 -16.90 21.21
CA PHE A 5 22.27 -17.51 19.90
C PHE A 5 21.40 -16.57 19.05
N PHE A 6 22.00 -15.96 18.03
CA PHE A 6 21.28 -15.14 17.05
C PHE A 6 20.73 -16.08 15.97
N PHE A 7 19.44 -16.40 16.03
CA PHE A 7 18.77 -17.25 15.04
C PHE A 7 18.28 -16.35 13.89
N ILE A 8 18.99 -16.36 12.76
CA ILE A 8 18.55 -15.70 11.52
C ILE A 8 17.47 -16.58 10.88
N MET A 9 16.20 -16.22 11.07
CA MET A 9 15.08 -16.83 10.36
C MET A 9 15.04 -16.28 8.92
N LEU A 10 15.53 -17.05 7.96
CA LEU A 10 15.35 -16.77 6.54
C LEU A 10 13.87 -17.01 6.17
N PHE A 11 13.18 -15.94 5.77
CA PHE A 11 11.81 -16.02 5.26
C PHE A 11 11.80 -16.59 3.85
N PRO A 12 11.01 -17.63 3.55
CA PRO A 12 10.71 -17.97 2.17
C PRO A 12 9.81 -16.87 1.58
N VAL A 13 10.39 -16.06 0.69
CA VAL A 13 9.65 -15.12 -0.15
C VAL A 13 8.96 -15.93 -1.25
N PHE A 14 7.71 -16.30 -1.03
CA PHE A 14 6.89 -16.89 -2.07
C PHE A 14 6.46 -15.78 -3.03
N LEU A 15 7.07 -15.76 -4.22
CA LEU A 15 6.73 -14.84 -5.30
C LEU A 15 5.41 -15.30 -5.94
N SER A 16 4.33 -14.56 -5.75
CA SER A 16 3.22 -14.62 -6.71
C SER A 16 3.76 -14.17 -8.06
N ALA A 17 3.64 -15.03 -9.07
CA ALA A 17 4.05 -14.72 -10.44
C ALA A 17 3.15 -13.59 -10.95
N GLN A 18 3.72 -12.39 -11.09
CA GLN A 18 3.02 -11.24 -11.62
C GLN A 18 3.21 -11.17 -13.12
N THR A 19 2.18 -10.69 -13.80
CA THR A 19 2.26 -10.40 -15.23
C THR A 19 3.29 -9.29 -15.49
N ASN A 20 4.09 -9.51 -16.52
CA ASN A 20 5.04 -8.55 -17.05
C ASN A 20 4.87 -8.56 -18.57
N ASN A 21 3.67 -8.18 -18.99
CA ASN A 21 3.22 -8.25 -20.36
C ASN A 21 3.62 -6.98 -21.14
N LEU A 22 3.85 -5.86 -20.45
CA LEU A 22 4.26 -4.62 -21.09
C LEU A 22 5.71 -4.70 -21.56
N SER A 23 5.93 -4.41 -22.85
CA SER A 23 7.28 -4.29 -23.37
C SER A 23 7.98 -3.05 -22.79
N LYS A 24 9.32 -3.04 -22.84
CA LYS A 24 10.10 -1.85 -22.47
C LYS A 24 9.64 -0.59 -23.21
N ALA A 25 9.34 -0.73 -24.50
CA ALA A 25 8.86 0.36 -25.33
C ALA A 25 7.49 0.86 -24.86
N ASP A 26 6.56 -0.04 -24.51
CA ASP A 26 5.23 0.33 -24.02
C ASP A 26 5.30 1.07 -22.67
N LYS A 27 6.20 0.64 -21.77
CA LYS A 27 6.42 1.32 -20.48
C LYS A 27 6.94 2.74 -20.67
N ILE A 28 7.91 2.94 -21.57
CA ILE A 28 8.43 4.27 -21.92
C ILE A 28 7.33 5.11 -22.57
N TYR A 29 6.59 4.53 -23.52
CA TYR A 29 5.52 5.19 -24.22
C TYR A 29 4.43 5.66 -23.26
N GLY A 30 3.97 4.80 -22.35
CA GLY A 30 2.95 5.15 -21.36
C GLY A 30 3.39 6.26 -20.40
N LEU A 31 4.63 6.21 -19.90
CA LEU A 31 5.21 7.29 -19.09
C LEU A 31 5.27 8.62 -19.88
N SER A 32 5.78 8.58 -21.11
CA SER A 32 5.94 9.76 -21.97
C SER A 32 4.59 10.36 -22.33
N LYS A 33 3.60 9.50 -22.61
CA LYS A 33 2.23 9.90 -22.91
C LYS A 33 1.60 10.57 -21.69
N PHE A 34 1.71 9.98 -20.50
CA PHE A 34 1.18 10.60 -19.28
C PHE A 34 1.82 11.97 -19.01
N TRP A 35 3.16 12.07 -19.11
CA TRP A 35 3.85 13.37 -18.97
C TRP A 35 3.35 14.39 -19.99
N GLN A 36 3.19 14.01 -21.26
CA GLN A 36 2.67 14.88 -22.31
C GLN A 36 1.24 15.34 -22.01
N GLU A 37 0.34 14.43 -21.65
CA GLU A 37 -1.07 14.73 -21.39
C GLU A 37 -1.23 15.68 -20.20
N VAL A 38 -0.43 15.51 -19.14
CA VAL A 38 -0.39 16.46 -18.02
C VAL A 38 0.10 17.83 -18.48
N ASN A 39 1.19 17.87 -19.25
CA ASN A 39 1.76 19.14 -19.72
C ASN A 39 0.82 19.92 -20.64
N TYR A 40 -0.06 19.22 -21.35
CA TYR A 40 -0.99 19.83 -22.30
C TYR A 40 -2.36 20.15 -21.66
N ASN A 41 -2.92 19.24 -20.87
CA ASN A 41 -4.31 19.33 -20.40
C ASN A 41 -4.46 19.71 -18.91
N PHE A 42 -3.42 19.60 -18.09
CA PHE A 42 -3.57 19.79 -16.64
C PHE A 42 -3.77 21.26 -16.29
N VAL A 43 -4.95 21.60 -15.78
CA VAL A 43 -5.40 22.98 -15.54
C VAL A 43 -4.52 23.72 -14.52
N TYR A 44 -3.96 23.01 -13.53
CA TYR A 44 -3.17 23.59 -12.44
C TYR A 44 -1.66 23.41 -12.62
N LEU A 45 -1.19 23.24 -13.85
CA LEU A 45 0.22 23.03 -14.14
C LEU A 45 1.12 24.17 -13.64
N ASN A 46 0.59 25.38 -13.54
CA ASN A 46 1.27 26.55 -12.96
C ASN A 46 1.54 26.44 -11.45
N LYS A 47 0.87 25.53 -10.74
CA LYS A 47 1.08 25.24 -9.32
C LYS A 47 2.01 24.04 -9.08
N VAL A 48 2.37 23.33 -10.13
CA VAL A 48 3.28 22.18 -10.06
C VAL A 48 4.71 22.69 -9.98
N ASP A 49 5.53 22.04 -9.14
CA ASP A 49 6.98 22.23 -9.15
C ASP A 49 7.56 21.70 -10.47
N ARG A 50 7.64 22.60 -11.47
CA ARG A 50 8.08 22.28 -12.84
C ARG A 50 9.49 21.67 -12.88
N PRO A 51 10.52 22.25 -12.23
CA PRO A 51 11.84 21.62 -12.17
C PRO A 51 11.83 20.19 -11.63
N LYS A 52 11.11 19.94 -10.53
CA LYS A 52 10.99 18.60 -9.95
C LYS A 52 10.21 17.65 -10.85
N TRP A 53 9.11 18.10 -11.43
CA TRP A 53 8.28 17.31 -12.35
C TRP A 53 9.07 16.83 -13.57
N ASP A 54 9.75 17.76 -14.25
CA ASP A 54 10.48 17.46 -15.49
C ASP A 54 11.76 16.64 -15.23
N SER A 55 12.46 16.89 -14.11
CA SER A 55 13.61 16.06 -13.70
C SER A 55 13.19 14.65 -13.27
N THR A 56 12.07 14.49 -12.56
CA THR A 56 11.55 13.16 -12.19
C THR A 56 11.15 12.36 -13.42
N TYR A 57 10.48 12.97 -14.40
CA TYR A 57 10.19 12.32 -15.68
C TYR A 57 11.46 11.80 -16.36
N LYS A 58 12.49 12.65 -16.47
CA LYS A 58 13.78 12.26 -17.06
C LYS A 58 14.47 11.11 -16.30
N ALA A 59 14.42 11.13 -14.97
CA ALA A 59 14.97 10.06 -14.16
C ALA A 59 14.21 8.74 -14.38
N LEU A 60 12.87 8.80 -14.45
CA LEU A 60 12.03 7.63 -14.70
C LEU A 60 12.26 7.01 -16.08
N LEU A 61 12.60 7.78 -17.11
CA LEU A 61 12.96 7.21 -18.43
C LEU A 61 14.08 6.16 -18.34
N ALA A 62 14.99 6.29 -17.37
CA ALA A 62 16.10 5.35 -17.17
C ALA A 62 15.71 4.10 -16.36
N THR A 63 14.65 4.15 -15.55
CA THR A 63 14.29 3.07 -14.61
C THR A 63 12.97 2.36 -14.97
N ILE A 64 12.02 3.08 -15.55
CA ILE A 64 10.70 2.57 -15.92
C ILE A 64 10.71 1.35 -16.86
N PRO A 65 11.67 1.20 -17.82
CA PRO A 65 11.65 0.04 -18.72
C PRO A 65 12.02 -1.26 -18.00
N ASP A 66 12.76 -1.15 -16.90
CA ASP A 66 13.35 -2.27 -16.16
C ASP A 66 12.58 -2.59 -14.87
N THR A 67 11.34 -2.08 -14.72
CA THR A 67 10.49 -2.48 -13.60
C THR A 67 10.26 -3.99 -13.61
N LYS A 68 10.26 -4.58 -12.42
CA LYS A 68 10.21 -6.04 -12.22
C LYS A 68 9.00 -6.71 -12.89
N ASN A 69 7.88 -6.00 -12.96
CA ASN A 69 6.61 -6.47 -13.51
C ASN A 69 5.71 -5.25 -13.79
N ASP A 70 4.51 -5.51 -14.33
CA ASP A 70 3.57 -4.46 -14.68
C ASP A 70 3.00 -3.75 -13.44
N PHE A 71 2.87 -4.45 -12.31
CA PHE A 71 2.40 -3.84 -11.06
C PHE A 71 3.36 -2.74 -10.56
N GLU A 72 4.66 -3.01 -10.52
CA GLU A 72 5.68 -2.02 -10.14
C GLU A 72 5.72 -0.85 -11.13
N TYR A 73 5.48 -1.12 -12.43
CA TYR A 73 5.32 -0.05 -13.42
C TYR A 73 4.18 0.91 -13.07
N TYR A 74 2.99 0.41 -12.75
CA TYR A 74 1.87 1.26 -12.35
C TYR A 74 2.12 1.97 -11.02
N LYS A 75 2.82 1.34 -10.07
CA LYS A 75 3.22 1.99 -8.80
C LYS A 75 4.14 3.18 -9.05
N GLU A 76 5.12 3.07 -9.94
CA GLU A 76 5.97 4.20 -10.33
C GLU A 76 5.17 5.32 -11.01
N LEU A 77 4.20 4.98 -11.88
CA LEU A 77 3.31 5.98 -12.47
C LEU A 77 2.41 6.67 -11.43
N GLN A 78 1.87 5.94 -10.45
CA GLN A 78 1.11 6.52 -9.35
C GLN A 78 1.96 7.46 -8.50
N LYS A 79 3.21 7.06 -8.21
CA LYS A 79 4.16 7.88 -7.48
C LYS A 79 4.52 9.16 -8.22
N PHE A 80 4.68 9.05 -9.54
CA PHE A 80 4.90 10.20 -10.39
C PHE A 80 3.67 11.12 -10.41
N CYS A 81 2.48 10.57 -10.60
CA CYS A 81 1.20 11.28 -10.60
C CYS A 81 0.96 12.05 -9.29
N ALA A 82 1.28 11.46 -8.14
CA ALA A 82 1.13 12.10 -6.83
C ALA A 82 1.94 13.40 -6.67
N LEU A 83 2.98 13.62 -7.48
CA LEU A 83 3.73 14.89 -7.51
C LEU A 83 2.87 16.08 -7.96
N LEU A 84 1.77 15.83 -8.68
CA LEU A 84 0.82 16.87 -9.08
C LEU A 84 0.04 17.43 -7.90
N LYS A 85 0.02 16.73 -6.75
CA LYS A 85 -0.73 17.11 -5.55
C LYS A 85 -2.18 17.46 -5.89
N ASP A 86 -2.84 16.58 -6.64
CA ASP A 86 -4.22 16.76 -7.07
C ASP A 86 -5.03 15.49 -6.85
N GLY A 87 -6.04 15.54 -5.98
CA GLY A 87 -6.87 14.38 -5.64
C GLY A 87 -7.77 13.86 -6.77
N HIS A 88 -7.94 14.63 -7.85
CA HIS A 88 -8.77 14.25 -8.99
C HIS A 88 -7.96 13.65 -10.15
N THR A 89 -6.63 13.72 -10.08
CA THR A 89 -5.73 13.14 -11.08
C THR A 89 -5.12 11.86 -10.55
N ASN A 90 -5.48 10.73 -11.16
CA ASN A 90 -5.10 9.41 -10.68
C ASN A 90 -4.63 8.51 -11.82
N VAL A 91 -3.75 7.56 -11.49
CA VAL A 91 -3.38 6.45 -12.37
C VAL A 91 -4.02 5.18 -11.82
N PHE A 92 -4.94 4.61 -12.60
CA PHE A 92 -5.64 3.38 -12.23
C PHE A 92 -4.93 2.16 -12.84
N MET A 93 -4.76 1.13 -12.02
CA MET A 93 -4.29 -0.16 -12.49
C MET A 93 -5.40 -0.90 -13.26
N PRO A 94 -5.07 -1.82 -14.17
CA PRO A 94 -6.05 -2.66 -14.84
C PRO A 94 -6.92 -3.43 -13.84
N ALA A 95 -8.21 -3.59 -14.14
CA ALA A 95 -9.14 -4.35 -13.31
C ALA A 95 -9.00 -5.87 -13.53
N THR A 96 -7.79 -6.40 -13.35
CA THR A 96 -7.48 -7.84 -13.41
C THR A 96 -6.96 -8.32 -12.06
N LYS A 97 -6.99 -9.64 -11.86
CA LYS A 97 -6.59 -10.27 -10.58
C LYS A 97 -5.17 -9.91 -10.14
N ASP A 98 -4.26 -9.68 -11.09
CA ASP A 98 -2.85 -9.35 -10.80
C ASP A 98 -2.66 -7.98 -10.12
N PHE A 99 -3.66 -7.10 -10.23
CA PHE A 99 -3.66 -5.76 -9.65
C PHE A 99 -4.68 -5.61 -8.53
N GLU A 100 -5.38 -6.69 -8.14
CA GLU A 100 -6.37 -6.63 -7.08
C GLU A 100 -5.71 -6.34 -5.74
N LEU A 101 -6.13 -5.23 -5.12
CA LEU A 101 -5.63 -4.78 -3.82
C LEU A 101 -6.68 -5.02 -2.74
N MET A 102 -6.21 -5.56 -1.63
CA MET A 102 -6.97 -5.89 -0.44
C MET A 102 -6.58 -4.94 0.69
N ASN A 103 -7.56 -4.54 1.49
CA ASN A 103 -7.33 -3.56 2.55
C ASN A 103 -7.99 -3.90 3.89
N THR A 104 -8.74 -5.00 3.95
CA THR A 104 -9.51 -5.36 5.16
C THR A 104 -9.40 -6.82 5.55
N MET A 105 -8.74 -7.64 4.72
CA MET A 105 -8.74 -9.10 4.82
C MET A 105 -7.29 -9.59 4.89
N PHE A 106 -6.92 -10.10 6.05
CA PHE A 106 -5.55 -10.43 6.44
C PHE A 106 -5.50 -11.87 6.99
N GLY A 107 -5.90 -12.83 6.15
CA GLY A 107 -5.99 -14.25 6.53
C GLY A 107 -7.17 -14.47 7.47
N ASP A 108 -6.90 -14.93 8.69
CA ASP A 108 -7.92 -15.15 9.72
C ASP A 108 -8.47 -13.86 10.34
N TYR A 109 -7.82 -12.72 10.06
CA TYR A 109 -8.21 -11.41 10.56
C TYR A 109 -8.94 -10.63 9.47
N ARG A 110 -10.11 -10.11 9.84
CA ARG A 110 -10.82 -9.09 9.06
C ARG A 110 -11.05 -7.89 9.95
N PHE A 111 -10.40 -6.78 9.65
CA PHE A 111 -10.57 -5.54 10.40
C PHE A 111 -10.45 -4.32 9.51
N PHE A 112 -10.88 -3.18 10.05
CA PHE A 112 -10.92 -1.91 9.34
C PHE A 112 -10.14 -0.88 10.14
N ILE A 113 -9.31 -0.11 9.44
CA ILE A 113 -8.47 0.93 10.01
C ILE A 113 -9.07 2.28 9.60
N GLU A 114 -9.24 3.17 10.56
CA GLU A 114 -9.65 4.55 10.33
C GLU A 114 -8.64 5.50 10.97
N ASN A 115 -8.54 6.70 10.42
CA ASN A 115 -7.73 7.77 11.00
C ASN A 115 -8.52 8.44 12.13
N ILE A 116 -8.05 8.29 13.36
CA ILE A 116 -8.64 8.97 14.53
C ILE A 116 -7.53 9.79 15.18
N GLU A 117 -7.67 11.11 15.12
CA GLU A 117 -6.69 12.07 15.70
C GLU A 117 -5.24 11.83 15.23
N GLY A 118 -5.05 11.43 13.97
CA GLY A 118 -3.73 11.13 13.45
C GLY A 118 -3.21 9.76 13.88
N LYS A 119 -4.07 8.82 14.28
CA LYS A 119 -3.69 7.44 14.63
C LYS A 119 -4.39 6.45 13.72
N ALA A 120 -3.69 5.35 13.40
CA ALA A 120 -4.26 4.23 12.64
C ALA A 120 -5.02 3.30 13.60
N VAL A 121 -6.31 3.55 13.79
CA VAL A 121 -7.12 2.87 14.80
C VAL A 121 -8.00 1.79 14.18
N ILE A 122 -8.02 0.62 14.79
CA ILE A 122 -8.87 -0.50 14.41
C ILE A 122 -10.28 -0.28 14.96
N VAL A 123 -11.24 -0.05 14.07
CA VAL A 123 -12.63 0.32 14.44
C VAL A 123 -13.62 -0.82 14.32
N ARG A 124 -13.26 -1.87 13.56
CA ARG A 124 -14.09 -3.06 13.33
C ARG A 124 -13.18 -4.26 13.21
N VAL A 125 -13.59 -5.40 13.77
CA VAL A 125 -12.87 -6.68 13.72
C VAL A 125 -13.87 -7.83 13.61
N ASN A 126 -13.50 -8.95 12.97
CA ASN A 126 -14.32 -10.15 12.95
C ASN A 126 -14.49 -10.71 14.37
N LEU A 127 -15.70 -11.22 14.66
CA LEU A 127 -16.10 -11.67 15.99
C LEU A 127 -15.14 -12.68 16.62
N SER A 128 -14.56 -13.59 15.81
CA SER A 128 -13.63 -14.61 16.28
C SER A 128 -12.28 -14.06 16.75
N LYS A 129 -11.96 -12.79 16.43
CA LYS A 129 -10.69 -12.13 16.74
C LYS A 129 -10.83 -10.91 17.65
N LYS A 130 -12.05 -10.61 18.13
CA LYS A 130 -12.33 -9.41 18.93
C LYS A 130 -11.55 -9.33 20.25
N ASP A 131 -11.28 -10.48 20.87
CA ASP A 131 -10.57 -10.54 22.15
C ASP A 131 -9.04 -10.49 21.96
N GLU A 132 -8.57 -10.86 20.75
CA GLU A 132 -7.16 -10.77 20.37
C GLU A 132 -6.78 -9.35 19.94
N ILE A 133 -7.64 -8.70 19.15
CA ILE A 133 -7.53 -7.31 18.71
C ILE A 133 -8.78 -6.55 19.18
N PRO A 134 -8.76 -5.98 20.39
CA PRO A 134 -9.84 -5.14 20.87
C PRO A 134 -10.08 -3.93 19.94
N LEU A 135 -11.34 -3.50 19.82
CA LEU A 135 -11.66 -2.25 19.13
C LEU A 135 -10.97 -1.08 19.81
N GLY A 136 -10.50 -0.11 19.02
CA GLY A 136 -9.67 0.99 19.51
C GLY A 136 -8.18 0.68 19.57
N SER A 137 -7.76 -0.53 19.22
CA SER A 137 -6.33 -0.85 19.09
C SER A 137 -5.67 0.03 18.04
N GLU A 138 -4.47 0.51 18.33
CA GLU A 138 -3.69 1.39 17.44
C GLU A 138 -2.56 0.59 16.78
N ILE A 139 -2.43 0.71 15.45
CA ILE A 139 -1.28 0.16 14.74
C ILE A 139 -0.13 1.14 14.89
N ILE A 140 0.93 0.72 15.56
CA ILE A 140 2.10 1.56 15.88
C ILE A 140 3.34 1.23 15.04
N GLU A 141 3.40 0.02 14.48
CA GLU A 141 4.47 -0.39 13.57
C GLU A 141 3.95 -1.30 12.45
N VAL A 142 4.56 -1.16 11.27
CA VAL A 142 4.32 -2.01 10.08
C VAL A 142 5.67 -2.38 9.49
N ASN A 143 5.90 -3.68 9.28
CA ASN A 143 7.13 -4.26 8.73
C ASN A 143 8.41 -3.76 9.42
N GLY A 144 8.35 -3.54 10.75
CA GLY A 144 9.46 -3.05 11.57
C GLY A 144 9.74 -1.54 11.47
N LYS A 145 8.87 -0.77 10.79
CA LYS A 145 8.89 0.69 10.78
C LYS A 145 7.74 1.25 11.63
N LEU A 146 7.96 2.37 12.31
CA LEU A 146 6.87 3.12 12.94
C LEU A 146 5.81 3.51 11.91
N THR A 147 4.54 3.51 12.30
CA THR A 147 3.41 3.76 11.39
C THR A 147 3.57 5.02 10.55
N ASP A 148 3.91 6.17 11.15
CA ASP A 148 4.10 7.42 10.39
C ASP A 148 5.26 7.36 9.40
N LYS A 149 6.34 6.64 9.76
CA LYS A 149 7.49 6.43 8.87
C LYS A 149 7.11 5.53 7.69
N TYR A 150 6.39 4.45 7.95
CA TYR A 150 5.88 3.56 6.90
C TYR A 150 4.91 4.31 5.97
N ILE A 151 4.03 5.15 6.52
CA ILE A 151 3.15 6.00 5.72
C ILE A 151 3.96 6.90 4.79
N ALA A 152 4.95 7.61 5.31
CA ALA A 152 5.76 8.55 4.53
C ALA A 152 6.56 7.88 3.41
N GLU A 153 7.06 6.67 3.65
CA GLU A 153 7.97 5.97 2.72
C GLU A 153 7.22 5.03 1.75
N ASP A 154 6.17 4.35 2.21
CA ASP A 154 5.61 3.17 1.54
C ASP A 154 4.12 3.33 1.14
N VAL A 155 3.40 4.33 1.68
CA VAL A 155 1.95 4.50 1.41
C VAL A 155 1.64 5.85 0.73
N ALA A 156 1.92 6.95 1.42
CA ALA A 156 1.62 8.31 0.97
C ALA A 156 2.20 8.66 -0.41
N PRO A 157 3.42 8.20 -0.79
CA PRO A 157 3.97 8.51 -2.11
C PRO A 157 3.11 8.05 -3.29
N TYR A 158 2.18 7.10 -3.08
CA TYR A 158 1.35 6.52 -4.14
C TYR A 158 -0.09 7.06 -4.13
N ILE A 159 -0.40 8.06 -3.30
CA ILE A 159 -1.74 8.62 -3.15
C ILE A 159 -1.75 10.05 -3.68
N SER A 160 -2.55 10.27 -4.72
CA SER A 160 -2.84 11.63 -5.19
C SER A 160 -3.81 12.32 -4.23
N SER A 161 -3.42 13.49 -3.72
CA SER A 161 -4.26 14.32 -2.87
C SER A 161 -3.93 15.80 -3.03
N SER A 162 -4.94 16.66 -2.97
CA SER A 162 -4.78 18.12 -2.97
C SER A 162 -4.54 18.71 -1.57
N THR A 163 -4.76 17.93 -0.51
CA THR A 163 -4.62 18.40 0.89
C THR A 163 -3.96 17.35 1.78
N ASP A 164 -3.22 17.83 2.79
CA ASP A 164 -2.52 16.96 3.73
C ASP A 164 -3.49 16.17 4.61
N TYR A 165 -4.63 16.75 5.01
CA TYR A 165 -5.64 16.04 5.80
C TYR A 165 -6.21 14.83 5.06
N VAL A 166 -6.59 14.98 3.79
CA VAL A 166 -7.10 13.87 2.98
C VAL A 166 -6.02 12.82 2.73
N LEU A 167 -4.78 13.26 2.48
CA LEU A 167 -3.65 12.34 2.35
C LEU A 167 -3.46 11.52 3.63
N ASN A 168 -3.51 12.18 4.78
CA ASN A 168 -3.34 11.58 6.10
C ASN A 168 -4.41 10.52 6.40
N ASP A 169 -5.66 10.82 6.05
CA ASP A 169 -6.81 9.93 6.19
C ASP A 169 -6.71 8.71 5.28
N LEU A 170 -6.43 8.94 3.98
CA LEU A 170 -6.27 7.88 3.00
C LEU A 170 -5.06 6.99 3.31
N SER A 171 -3.95 7.55 3.76
CA SER A 171 -2.75 6.77 4.12
C SER A 171 -2.98 5.84 5.31
N ARG A 172 -3.76 6.27 6.31
CA ARG A 172 -4.08 5.41 7.47
C ARG A 172 -5.12 4.36 7.12
N SER A 173 -6.16 4.72 6.38
CA SER A 173 -7.15 3.74 5.95
C SER A 173 -6.55 2.68 5.01
N LYS A 174 -5.57 3.05 4.18
CA LYS A 174 -4.83 2.13 3.28
C LYS A 174 -3.51 1.61 3.87
N LEU A 175 -3.29 1.76 5.17
CA LEU A 175 -1.99 1.48 5.81
C LEU A 175 -1.48 0.07 5.52
N LEU A 176 -2.38 -0.91 5.59
CA LEU A 176 -2.09 -2.30 5.33
C LEU A 176 -2.64 -2.73 3.95
N GLN A 177 -2.76 -1.84 2.97
CA GLN A 177 -3.21 -2.25 1.65
C GLN A 177 -2.11 -3.06 0.94
N GLY A 178 -2.48 -4.17 0.29
CA GLY A 178 -1.55 -4.99 -0.47
C GLY A 178 -2.28 -6.05 -1.31
N ARG A 179 -1.54 -7.01 -1.86
CA ARG A 179 -2.12 -8.03 -2.77
C ARG A 179 -2.39 -9.35 -2.09
N ASP A 180 -3.21 -10.19 -2.73
CA ASP A 180 -3.39 -11.59 -2.31
C ASP A 180 -2.03 -12.32 -2.19
N GLY A 181 -1.85 -13.01 -1.07
CA GLY A 181 -0.63 -13.72 -0.70
C GLY A 181 0.48 -12.84 -0.11
N GLU A 182 0.37 -11.50 -0.19
CA GLU A 182 1.36 -10.58 0.36
C GLU A 182 1.34 -10.63 1.90
N GLY A 183 2.51 -10.90 2.47
CA GLY A 183 2.69 -10.97 3.92
C GLY A 183 2.98 -9.59 4.49
N THR A 184 2.26 -9.21 5.55
CA THR A 184 2.54 -7.99 6.32
C THR A 184 2.64 -8.33 7.79
N ALA A 185 3.64 -7.75 8.46
CA ALA A 185 3.79 -7.82 9.90
C ALA A 185 3.43 -6.45 10.50
N TYR A 186 2.65 -6.41 11.57
CA TYR A 186 2.31 -5.16 12.24
C TYR A 186 2.18 -5.35 13.75
N CYS A 187 2.50 -4.29 14.50
CA CYS A 187 2.38 -4.24 15.94
C CYS A 187 1.17 -3.40 16.32
N CYS A 188 0.27 -3.97 17.12
CA CYS A 188 -0.88 -3.26 17.68
C CYS A 188 -0.64 -2.96 19.16
N ASN A 189 -0.86 -1.70 19.55
CA ASN A 189 -1.06 -1.30 20.93
C ASN A 189 -2.53 -1.53 21.31
N ARG A 190 -2.75 -2.41 22.30
CA ARG A 190 -4.08 -2.82 22.76
C ARG A 190 -4.64 -1.93 23.89
N GLY A 191 -4.03 -0.78 24.15
CA GLY A 191 -4.46 0.14 25.20
C GLY A 191 -3.93 -0.21 26.60
N LYS A 192 -4.64 0.24 27.65
CA LYS A 192 -4.14 0.27 29.05
C LYS A 192 -3.83 -1.08 29.70
N GLU A 193 -4.22 -2.21 29.12
CA GLU A 193 -4.14 -3.52 29.78
C GLU A 193 -3.24 -4.57 29.11
N ALA A 194 -2.55 -4.29 28.01
CA ALA A 194 -1.82 -5.38 27.34
C ALA A 194 -0.57 -4.98 26.56
N ALA A 195 0.44 -5.85 26.65
CA ALA A 195 1.65 -5.80 25.83
C ALA A 195 1.31 -5.77 24.33
N ASN A 196 2.19 -5.09 23.57
CA ASN A 196 2.11 -5.00 22.11
C ASN A 196 1.96 -6.39 21.49
N LEU A 197 1.04 -6.52 20.54
CA LEU A 197 0.81 -7.75 19.81
C LEU A 197 1.41 -7.63 18.40
N LEU A 198 2.41 -8.45 18.10
CA LEU A 198 2.94 -8.61 16.75
C LEU A 198 2.09 -9.62 15.99
N ILE A 199 1.42 -9.18 14.93
CA ILE A 199 0.64 -10.04 14.06
C ILE A 199 1.36 -10.17 12.73
N LYS A 200 1.50 -11.41 12.26
CA LYS A 200 1.97 -11.72 10.91
C LYS A 200 0.80 -12.33 10.17
N SER A 201 0.36 -11.67 9.12
CA SER A 201 -0.77 -12.12 8.32
C SER A 201 -0.43 -12.06 6.84
N LYS A 202 -1.06 -12.94 6.07
CA LYS A 202 -1.09 -12.83 4.61
C LYS A 202 -2.45 -12.30 4.21
N MET A 203 -2.49 -11.44 3.21
CA MET A 203 -3.76 -11.10 2.58
C MET A 203 -4.30 -12.31 1.85
N HIS A 204 -5.59 -12.56 2.01
CA HIS A 204 -6.29 -13.57 1.25
C HIS A 204 -7.75 -13.16 1.10
N PRO A 205 -8.37 -13.32 -0.09
CA PRO A 205 -9.80 -13.10 -0.26
C PRO A 205 -10.56 -13.88 0.82
N ALA A 206 -11.67 -13.30 1.29
CA ALA A 206 -12.57 -14.02 2.17
C ALA A 206 -12.91 -15.33 1.46
N ALA A 207 -12.49 -16.46 2.04
CA ALA A 207 -12.83 -17.76 1.49
C ALA A 207 -14.32 -17.72 1.20
N SER A 208 -14.66 -17.88 -0.07
CA SER A 208 -16.01 -18.14 -0.52
C SER A 208 -16.50 -19.35 0.30
N ARG A 209 -17.14 -19.10 1.45
CA ARG A 209 -17.97 -20.08 2.16
C ARG A 209 -19.23 -20.32 1.33
N TRP A 210 -19.03 -20.72 0.08
CA TRP A 210 -20.00 -21.38 -0.76
C TRP A 210 -19.64 -22.86 -0.63
N ASN A 211 -20.22 -23.52 0.39
CA ASN A 211 -20.42 -24.98 0.55
C ASN A 211 -20.61 -25.35 2.04
N CYS A 212 -21.56 -24.71 2.72
CA CYS A 212 -22.06 -25.22 4.00
C CYS A 212 -23.58 -25.05 4.16
N TRP A 213 -24.31 -25.09 3.03
CA TRP A 213 -25.76 -25.18 2.96
C TRP A 213 -26.15 -26.18 1.88
N LEU A 214 -25.73 -27.43 2.01
CA LEU A 214 -26.32 -28.61 1.38
C LEU A 214 -25.93 -29.84 2.23
N GLN A 215 -26.57 -29.95 3.39
CA GLN A 215 -26.91 -31.21 4.05
C GLN A 215 -28.32 -31.06 4.60
#